data_AF-A0A1E5R157-F1
#
_entry.id   AF-A0A1E5R157-F1
#
_cell.length_a   1.000
_cell.length_b   1.000
_cell.length_c   1.000
_cell.angle_alpha   90.00
_cell.angle_beta   90.00
_cell.angle_gamma   90.00
#
_symmetry.space_group_name_H-M   'P 1'
#
loop_
_entity.id
_entity.type
_entity.pdbx_description
1 polymer ?
#
loop_
_entity_poly.entity_id
_entity_poly.type
_entity_poly.pdbx_seq_one_letter_code
_entity_poly.pdbx_strand_id
1 'polypeptide(L)'
;MTTTVPKIFAFPEFDGVAEAVADHIVHCQNMALSITGKETVQNESGTASITDNNIITNTGNTATSNTPIHSNHNSNVDLQSRLSMLSLKDSGSGKSISSMDSHTNHHGNHNHGHTSSSHGHNGHHNKRKSSVSGASGRKSSSSVSAHKQHRFKIAISGGSLIEVLHQGLLKRIDIRWGLWDIYFVDERLVSFEDKQSNYGEAKRKIFDLIDIEKYGKPKIYHINEGLIDDPLECSDDYENCLIRGFASKDTVRLPTFNLILLGCAPDGHIASLFPNFQENLRENQSWCIPVAKAPSGPENRITMTIPVICHSQQISFVVEGAVKAPVIKTIIERPEKGLPSSIVNENAAGRVSWFVDEDALTDVMVTKKKYVFHT
;
A
#
# COMPACT_ATOMS: atom_id res chain seq x y z
N MET A 1 -7.57 -23.34 7.25
CA MET A 1 -7.39 -21.96 7.77
C MET A 1 -8.77 -21.37 8.03
N THR A 2 -8.93 -20.47 9.00
CA THR A 2 -10.20 -19.76 9.18
C THR A 2 -10.29 -18.63 8.15
N THR A 3 -11.00 -18.87 7.05
CA THR A 3 -11.28 -17.86 6.03
C THR A 3 -12.25 -16.82 6.59
N THR A 4 -11.71 -15.70 7.10
CA THR A 4 -12.53 -14.60 7.58
C THR A 4 -13.22 -13.93 6.39
N VAL A 5 -14.50 -14.25 6.18
CA VAL A 5 -15.34 -13.65 5.12
C VAL A 5 -15.23 -12.12 5.20
N PRO A 6 -14.92 -11.42 4.08
CA PRO A 6 -14.76 -9.97 4.10
C PRO A 6 -16.05 -9.27 4.55
N LYS A 7 -15.92 -8.05 5.09
CA LYS A 7 -17.09 -7.24 5.47
C LYS A 7 -17.69 -6.66 4.19
N ILE A 8 -18.90 -7.05 3.81
CA ILE A 8 -19.58 -6.51 2.62
C ILE A 8 -20.69 -5.57 3.06
N PHE A 9 -20.57 -4.30 2.69
CA PHE A 9 -21.57 -3.25 2.89
C PHE A 9 -22.20 -2.93 1.54
N ALA A 10 -23.52 -3.07 1.46
CA ALA A 10 -24.31 -2.87 0.24
C ALA A 10 -25.23 -1.66 0.40
N PHE A 11 -25.34 -0.84 -0.65
CA PHE A 11 -26.12 0.40 -0.65
C PHE A 11 -27.09 0.43 -1.85
N PRO A 12 -28.33 0.93 -1.70
CA PRO A 12 -29.30 0.95 -2.81
C PRO A 12 -28.86 1.78 -4.03
N GLU A 13 -28.07 2.84 -3.79
CA GLU A 13 -27.70 3.84 -4.78
C GLU A 13 -26.24 4.27 -4.60
N PHE A 14 -25.62 4.75 -5.68
CA PHE A 14 -24.24 5.24 -5.76
C PHE A 14 -23.92 6.26 -4.64
N ASP A 15 -24.80 7.24 -4.41
CA ASP A 15 -24.59 8.28 -3.39
C ASP A 15 -24.37 7.70 -1.99
N GLY A 16 -25.04 6.59 -1.66
CA GLY A 16 -24.86 5.88 -0.39
C GLY A 16 -23.50 5.18 -0.27
N VAL A 17 -22.96 4.69 -1.39
CA VAL A 17 -21.59 4.16 -1.45
C VAL A 17 -20.58 5.28 -1.21
N ALA A 18 -20.74 6.41 -1.92
CA ALA A 18 -19.86 7.56 -1.80
C ALA A 18 -19.84 8.18 -0.38
N GLU A 19 -21.00 8.30 0.26
CA GLU A 19 -21.10 8.80 1.64
C GLU A 19 -20.42 7.84 2.64
N ALA A 20 -20.69 6.54 2.55
CA ALA A 20 -20.12 5.55 3.46
C ALA A 20 -18.61 5.33 3.26
N VAL A 21 -18.12 5.43 2.02
CA VAL A 21 -16.68 5.39 1.71
C VAL A 21 -15.99 6.63 2.30
N ALA A 22 -16.58 7.82 2.15
CA ALA A 22 -16.02 9.05 2.75
C ALA A 22 -15.97 8.99 4.28
N ASP A 23 -17.05 8.52 4.92
CA ASP A 23 -17.09 8.30 6.38
C ASP A 23 -16.04 7.30 6.86
N HIS A 24 -15.90 6.18 6.14
CA HIS A 24 -14.88 5.17 6.44
C HIS A 24 -13.45 5.72 6.34
N ILE A 25 -13.16 6.55 5.32
CA ILE A 25 -11.86 7.19 5.15
C ILE A 25 -11.58 8.17 6.29
N VAL A 26 -12.57 8.97 6.72
CA VAL A 26 -12.44 9.87 7.86
C VAL A 26 -12.25 9.10 9.18
N HIS A 27 -12.94 7.97 9.37
CA HIS A 27 -12.71 7.09 10.52
C HIS A 27 -11.26 6.57 10.54
N CYS A 28 -10.76 6.06 9.41
CA CYS A 28 -9.37 5.61 9.27
C CYS A 28 -8.35 6.74 9.48
N GLN A 29 -8.61 7.95 8.97
CA GLN A 29 -7.84 9.17 9.28
C GLN A 29 -7.78 9.41 10.79
N ASN A 30 -8.94 9.42 11.46
CA ASN A 30 -9.02 9.79 12.87
C ASN A 30 -8.32 8.76 13.75
N MET A 31 -8.44 7.46 13.44
CA MET A 31 -7.68 6.38 14.08
C MET A 31 -6.16 6.53 13.88
N ALA A 32 -5.70 6.83 12.66
CA ALA A 32 -4.28 7.01 12.37
C ALA A 32 -3.66 8.22 13.11
N LEU A 33 -4.46 9.28 13.30
CA LEU A 33 -4.03 10.53 13.92
C LEU A 33 -4.26 10.58 15.44
N SER A 34 -4.99 9.64 16.03
CA SER A 34 -5.25 9.56 17.49
C SER A 34 -4.17 8.85 18.30
N ILE A 35 -3.17 8.25 17.65
CA ILE A 35 -2.07 7.49 18.29
C ILE A 35 -1.23 8.39 19.24
N THR A 36 -1.31 9.71 19.06
CA THR A 36 -0.69 10.77 19.88
C THR A 36 -1.00 10.72 21.38
N GLY A 37 -2.06 10.03 21.82
CA GLY A 37 -2.50 10.04 23.22
C GLY A 37 -1.98 8.92 24.12
N LYS A 38 -1.32 7.87 23.59
CA LYS A 38 -0.91 6.70 24.40
C LYS A 38 0.58 6.66 24.78
N GLU A 39 1.47 7.22 23.96
CA GLU A 39 2.91 7.22 24.25
C GLU A 39 3.33 8.28 25.29
N THR A 40 2.53 9.35 25.46
CA THR A 40 2.81 10.44 26.41
C THR A 40 2.45 10.13 27.85
N VAL A 41 1.50 9.22 28.12
CA VAL A 41 1.01 8.95 29.49
C VAL A 41 1.94 8.03 30.30
N GLN A 42 2.79 7.22 29.66
CA GLN A 42 3.65 6.27 30.37
C GLN A 42 4.98 6.84 30.91
N ASN A 43 5.31 8.11 30.59
CA ASN A 43 6.61 8.71 30.97
C ASN A 43 6.54 9.74 32.13
N GLU A 44 5.35 10.02 32.70
CA GLU A 44 5.20 11.04 33.77
C GLU A 44 4.79 10.48 35.15
N SER A 45 4.81 9.16 35.37
CA SER A 45 4.57 8.53 36.69
C SER A 45 5.80 7.75 37.17
N GLY A 46 6.87 8.47 37.54
CA GLY A 46 8.20 7.90 37.80
C GLY A 46 8.95 8.37 39.05
N THR A 47 8.30 9.05 40.01
CA THR A 47 8.95 9.46 41.28
C THR A 47 8.02 9.38 42.49
N ALA A 48 8.01 8.23 43.17
CA ALA A 48 7.66 8.11 44.58
C ALA A 48 8.32 6.86 45.20
N SER A 49 9.36 7.07 46.00
CA SER A 49 9.89 6.06 46.93
C SER A 49 9.02 6.01 48.19
N ILE A 50 8.88 4.84 48.84
CA ILE A 50 8.93 4.65 50.30
C ILE A 50 8.88 3.15 50.69
N THR A 51 9.89 2.80 51.49
CA THR A 51 10.21 1.62 52.34
C THR A 51 9.25 0.43 52.56
N ASP A 52 9.90 -0.72 52.79
CA ASP A 52 9.39 -1.99 53.32
C ASP A 52 8.60 -1.91 54.64
N ASN A 53 7.70 -2.89 54.86
CA ASN A 53 7.76 -3.74 56.07
C ASN A 53 6.91 -5.02 55.96
N ASN A 54 7.37 -6.07 56.67
CA ASN A 54 6.72 -7.39 56.79
C ASN A 54 5.38 -7.36 57.54
N ILE A 55 4.55 -8.41 57.35
CA ILE A 55 4.16 -9.36 58.43
C ILE A 55 3.35 -10.55 57.86
N ILE A 56 3.60 -11.74 58.43
CA ILE A 56 2.93 -13.01 58.17
C ILE A 56 1.80 -13.22 59.19
N THR A 57 0.62 -13.69 58.78
CA THR A 57 -0.22 -14.60 59.60
C THR A 57 -1.02 -15.56 58.73
N ASN A 58 -1.41 -16.70 59.32
CA ASN A 58 -1.91 -17.91 58.65
C ASN A 58 -3.12 -18.45 59.43
N THR A 59 -4.20 -18.83 58.73
CA THR A 59 -5.37 -19.65 59.17
C THR A 59 -6.34 -19.76 57.98
N GLY A 60 -7.09 -20.84 57.69
CA GLY A 60 -7.10 -22.20 58.24
C GLY A 60 -8.48 -22.87 58.06
N ASN A 61 -8.53 -24.06 57.42
CA ASN A 61 -9.67 -25.01 57.34
C ASN A 61 -10.94 -24.59 56.53
N THR A 62 -11.74 -25.48 55.90
CA THR A 62 -11.77 -26.97 55.86
C THR A 62 -12.58 -27.52 54.66
N ALA A 63 -12.19 -28.69 54.12
CA ALA A 63 -13.03 -29.84 53.64
C ALA A 63 -14.10 -29.63 52.52
N THR A 64 -14.48 -30.59 51.64
CA THR A 64 -14.24 -32.06 51.55
C THR A 64 -14.60 -32.60 50.14
N SER A 65 -13.94 -33.68 49.67
CA SER A 65 -14.45 -34.83 48.83
C SER A 65 -15.35 -34.60 47.57
N ASN A 66 -15.26 -35.33 46.45
CA ASN A 66 -14.57 -36.58 46.09
C ASN A 66 -14.42 -36.72 44.55
N THR A 67 -13.40 -37.45 44.09
CA THR A 67 -13.35 -38.12 42.76
C THR A 67 -13.70 -39.63 42.93
N PRO A 68 -13.94 -40.45 41.88
CA PRO A 68 -12.89 -41.01 41.01
C PRO A 68 -13.23 -41.04 39.48
N ILE A 69 -12.28 -40.78 38.58
CA ILE A 69 -11.47 -41.75 37.81
C ILE A 69 -12.27 -42.69 36.87
N HIS A 70 -12.08 -42.53 35.56
CA HIS A 70 -11.71 -43.67 34.71
C HIS A 70 -10.86 -43.25 33.51
N SER A 71 -9.74 -43.94 33.33
CA SER A 71 -8.85 -43.86 32.17
C SER A 71 -9.27 -44.84 31.08
N ASN A 72 -8.89 -44.56 29.82
CA ASN A 72 -8.50 -45.65 28.92
C ASN A 72 -7.57 -45.17 27.79
N HIS A 73 -6.50 -45.95 27.55
CA HIS A 73 -5.75 -45.95 26.29
C HIS A 73 -6.54 -46.70 25.22
N ASN A 74 -6.31 -46.39 23.94
CA ASN A 74 -5.87 -47.44 23.02
C ASN A 74 -5.07 -46.89 21.83
N SER A 75 -4.33 -47.76 21.16
CA SER A 75 -3.23 -47.42 20.23
C SER A 75 -3.47 -47.84 18.77
N ASN A 76 -2.67 -47.26 17.87
CA ASN A 76 -2.23 -47.74 16.54
C ASN A 76 -3.14 -48.65 15.70
N VAL A 77 -3.43 -48.19 14.46
CA VAL A 77 -3.26 -49.01 13.26
C VAL A 77 -2.58 -48.17 12.16
N ASP A 78 -1.62 -48.79 11.48
CA ASP A 78 -0.80 -48.28 10.38
C ASP A 78 -1.42 -48.63 9.01
N LEU A 79 -1.22 -47.81 7.97
CA LEU A 79 -1.35 -48.27 6.57
C LEU A 79 -0.68 -47.33 5.55
N GLN A 80 0.34 -47.86 4.88
CA GLN A 80 1.09 -47.19 3.81
C GLN A 80 0.37 -47.17 2.45
N SER A 81 0.95 -46.35 1.57
CA SER A 81 1.14 -46.55 0.12
C SER A 81 0.12 -45.95 -0.85
N ARG A 82 0.60 -45.08 -1.75
CA ARG A 82 1.02 -45.50 -3.11
C ARG A 82 1.87 -44.44 -3.81
N LEU A 83 2.85 -44.93 -4.58
CA LEU A 83 3.83 -44.12 -5.32
C LEU A 83 4.09 -44.83 -6.67
N SER A 84 3.72 -44.18 -7.79
CA SER A 84 4.17 -44.46 -9.17
C SER A 84 3.54 -43.43 -10.11
N MET A 85 4.24 -42.66 -10.96
CA MET A 85 5.24 -42.95 -12.02
C MET A 85 4.64 -43.30 -13.39
N LEU A 86 5.34 -42.84 -14.45
CA LEU A 86 5.10 -42.99 -15.91
C LEU A 86 4.16 -41.96 -16.55
N SER A 87 4.44 -41.40 -17.75
CA SER A 87 5.65 -41.45 -18.58
C SER A 87 5.65 -40.29 -19.59
N LEU A 88 6.84 -39.91 -20.08
CA LEU A 88 6.99 -39.10 -21.30
C LEU A 88 6.40 -39.82 -22.52
N LYS A 89 6.01 -39.04 -23.54
CA LYS A 89 6.26 -39.37 -24.95
C LYS A 89 6.43 -38.10 -25.80
N ASP A 90 7.05 -38.31 -26.95
CA ASP A 90 7.89 -37.35 -27.69
C ASP A 90 7.34 -37.10 -29.11
N SER A 91 8.08 -36.35 -29.93
CA SER A 91 7.89 -35.97 -31.34
C SER A 91 6.95 -34.78 -31.64
N GLY A 92 7.25 -33.89 -32.61
CA GLY A 92 8.48 -33.74 -33.40
C GLY A 92 8.24 -33.45 -34.89
N SER A 93 8.50 -32.21 -35.33
CA SER A 93 8.80 -31.74 -36.71
C SER A 93 8.66 -30.20 -36.76
N GLY A 94 9.39 -29.42 -37.57
CA GLY A 94 10.57 -29.73 -38.40
C GLY A 94 10.61 -28.91 -39.69
N LYS A 95 11.73 -28.21 -39.95
CA LYS A 95 12.16 -27.59 -41.24
C LYS A 95 11.38 -26.32 -41.69
N SER A 96 11.97 -25.34 -42.39
CA SER A 96 13.36 -25.12 -42.86
C SER A 96 13.59 -23.69 -43.42
N ILE A 97 14.84 -23.18 -43.36
CA ILE A 97 15.67 -22.53 -44.44
C ILE A 97 15.01 -21.38 -45.26
N SER A 98 15.55 -20.17 -45.47
CA SER A 98 16.84 -19.68 -46.04
C SER A 98 16.82 -18.12 -46.04
N SER A 99 17.86 -17.31 -46.32
CA SER A 99 19.34 -17.39 -46.34
C SER A 99 19.92 -16.07 -46.92
N MET A 100 21.16 -15.67 -46.54
CA MET A 100 22.08 -14.80 -47.34
C MET A 100 21.62 -13.32 -47.58
N ASP A 101 22.44 -12.29 -47.80
CA ASP A 101 23.91 -12.04 -47.77
C ASP A 101 24.15 -10.50 -47.87
N SER A 102 25.32 -9.85 -47.73
CA SER A 102 26.71 -10.17 -47.31
C SER A 102 27.54 -8.86 -47.16
N HIS A 103 28.80 -8.96 -46.63
CA HIS A 103 29.95 -8.02 -46.85
C HIS A 103 29.87 -6.55 -46.32
N THR A 104 30.94 -5.80 -45.96
CA THR A 104 32.37 -6.04 -45.61
C THR A 104 32.98 -4.79 -44.93
N ASN A 105 34.03 -4.98 -44.09
CA ASN A 105 35.17 -4.08 -43.76
C ASN A 105 35.13 -2.56 -44.08
N HIS A 106 35.55 -1.69 -43.12
CA HIS A 106 36.96 -1.22 -43.05
C HIS A 106 37.35 -0.40 -41.78
N HIS A 107 38.65 -0.09 -41.65
CA HIS A 107 39.30 0.67 -40.56
C HIS A 107 39.00 2.18 -40.55
N GLY A 108 39.21 2.83 -39.38
CA GLY A 108 39.37 4.29 -39.28
C GLY A 108 39.57 4.81 -37.85
N ASN A 109 40.81 4.99 -37.40
CA ASN A 109 41.16 5.53 -36.07
C ASN A 109 41.69 6.97 -36.20
N HIS A 110 41.06 7.97 -35.57
CA HIS A 110 41.65 9.32 -35.39
C HIS A 110 41.24 10.02 -34.08
N ASN A 111 42.05 9.79 -33.04
CA ASN A 111 42.76 10.80 -32.25
C ASN A 111 42.24 12.26 -32.25
N HIS A 112 41.90 12.77 -31.06
CA HIS A 112 41.92 14.21 -30.72
C HIS A 112 42.52 14.38 -29.33
N GLY A 113 43.39 15.38 -29.14
CA GLY A 113 43.99 15.67 -27.84
C GLY A 113 44.45 17.11 -27.70
N HIS A 114 44.52 17.56 -26.44
CA HIS A 114 45.30 18.70 -25.94
C HIS A 114 44.89 20.12 -26.47
N THR A 115 45.04 21.23 -25.74
CA THR A 115 45.64 21.47 -24.41
C THR A 115 45.07 22.74 -23.75
N SER A 116 45.38 22.89 -22.46
CA SER A 116 45.07 24.03 -21.57
C SER A 116 45.80 25.35 -21.86
N SER A 117 45.15 26.46 -21.49
CA SER A 117 45.70 27.75 -21.07
C SER A 117 45.01 28.13 -19.74
N SER A 118 45.46 29.02 -18.84
CA SER A 118 46.61 29.95 -18.79
C SER A 118 46.68 30.61 -17.38
N HIS A 119 47.88 30.78 -16.80
CA HIS A 119 48.25 31.82 -15.81
C HIS A 119 47.50 31.82 -14.43
N GLY A 120 48.03 32.31 -13.30
CA GLY A 120 49.35 32.87 -12.98
C GLY A 120 49.25 34.08 -12.01
N HIS A 121 50.14 34.13 -10.99
CA HIS A 121 50.54 35.28 -10.13
C HIS A 121 49.82 35.66 -8.80
N ASN A 122 50.58 35.48 -7.70
CA ASN A 122 51.01 36.44 -6.65
C ASN A 122 50.03 37.39 -5.89
N GLY A 123 50.26 37.58 -4.57
CA GLY A 123 49.86 38.83 -3.88
C GLY A 123 49.83 38.96 -2.35
N HIS A 124 50.98 38.86 -1.66
CA HIS A 124 51.40 39.56 -0.41
C HIS A 124 50.44 40.32 0.58
N HIS A 125 50.76 40.16 1.88
CA HIS A 125 50.80 41.18 2.98
C HIS A 125 49.54 41.72 3.73
N ASN A 126 49.27 41.10 4.89
CA ASN A 126 49.42 41.68 6.25
C ASN A 126 49.29 43.21 6.49
N LYS A 127 48.27 43.66 7.26
CA LYS A 127 48.44 44.49 8.50
C LYS A 127 47.13 44.90 9.23
N ARG A 128 47.15 44.72 10.57
CA ARG A 128 46.55 45.55 11.65
C ARG A 128 45.05 45.93 11.62
N LYS A 129 44.29 45.52 12.66
CA LYS A 129 43.93 46.38 13.82
C LYS A 129 43.04 45.66 14.87
N SER A 130 43.32 45.98 16.14
CA SER A 130 42.40 46.27 17.28
C SER A 130 40.88 46.01 17.12
N SER A 131 40.08 45.62 18.12
CA SER A 131 40.28 45.41 19.58
C SER A 131 38.91 45.08 20.23
N VAL A 132 38.90 44.85 21.56
CA VAL A 132 37.75 44.90 22.49
C VAL A 132 36.93 43.62 22.66
N SER A 133 36.80 43.26 23.94
CA SER A 133 35.96 42.26 24.59
C SER A 133 34.46 42.31 24.23
N GLY A 134 33.86 41.13 24.08
CA GLY A 134 32.40 40.91 24.13
C GLY A 134 32.08 39.62 24.88
N ALA A 135 31.15 39.66 25.82
CA ALA A 135 30.94 38.59 26.79
C ALA A 135 30.38 37.29 26.19
N SER A 136 30.65 36.16 26.87
CA SER A 136 30.16 34.82 26.54
C SER A 136 28.64 34.73 26.69
N GLY A 137 27.91 35.09 25.65
CA GLY A 137 26.48 34.84 25.52
C GLY A 137 26.22 33.44 25.00
N ARG A 138 26.20 32.43 25.88
CA ARG A 138 25.66 31.09 25.56
C ARG A 138 24.16 31.23 25.22
N LYS A 139 23.86 31.47 23.93
CA LYS A 139 22.51 31.26 23.40
C LYS A 139 22.23 29.77 23.49
N SER A 140 21.46 29.37 24.49
CA SER A 140 20.78 28.08 24.48
C SER A 140 19.78 28.09 23.32
N SER A 141 20.23 27.65 22.15
CA SER A 141 19.33 27.26 21.07
C SER A 141 18.56 26.04 21.58
N SER A 142 17.38 26.29 22.16
CA SER A 142 16.38 25.27 22.36
C SER A 142 16.01 24.74 20.97
N SER A 143 16.64 23.64 20.58
CA SER A 143 16.18 22.84 19.46
C SER A 143 14.81 22.34 19.84
N VAL A 144 13.77 23.09 19.46
CA VAL A 144 12.40 22.59 19.45
C VAL A 144 12.45 21.34 18.61
N SER A 145 12.37 20.18 19.25
CA SER A 145 12.24 18.92 18.55
C SER A 145 10.96 19.05 17.74
N ALA A 146 11.10 19.12 16.42
CA ALA A 146 9.94 19.10 15.53
C ALA A 146 9.27 17.76 15.75
N HIS A 147 8.22 17.73 16.59
CA HIS A 147 7.48 16.53 16.89
C HIS A 147 6.94 16.04 15.55
N LYS A 148 7.41 14.86 15.09
CA LYS A 148 6.97 14.28 13.82
C LYS A 148 5.46 14.04 13.93
N GLN A 149 4.68 14.98 13.40
CA GLN A 149 3.23 14.88 13.42
C GLN A 149 2.84 13.61 12.66
N HIS A 150 2.04 12.75 13.28
CA HIS A 150 1.50 11.57 12.61
C HIS A 150 0.72 12.02 11.36
N ARG A 151 0.81 11.22 10.30
CA ARG A 151 0.19 11.49 9.00
C ARG A 151 -0.65 10.29 8.61
N PHE A 152 -1.81 10.54 8.01
CA PHE A 152 -2.67 9.50 7.47
C PHE A 152 -2.13 9.09 6.10
N LYS A 153 -1.58 7.88 6.00
CA LYS A 153 -1.01 7.33 4.78
C LYS A 153 -2.03 6.46 4.07
N ILE A 154 -2.51 6.93 2.92
CA ILE A 154 -3.53 6.27 2.11
C ILE A 154 -3.00 6.00 0.71
N ALA A 155 -3.31 4.84 0.13
CA ALA A 155 -3.11 4.58 -1.31
C ALA A 155 -4.45 4.40 -2.02
N ILE A 156 -4.59 4.96 -3.21
CA ILE A 156 -5.79 4.88 -4.03
C ILE A 156 -5.49 4.27 -5.41
N SER A 157 -6.46 3.59 -6.00
CA SER A 157 -6.45 3.22 -7.42
C SER A 157 -7.28 4.23 -8.23
N GLY A 158 -7.14 4.22 -9.56
CA GLY A 158 -7.92 5.10 -10.43
C GLY A 158 -9.25 4.51 -10.91
N GLY A 159 -9.79 5.05 -12.00
CA GLY A 159 -11.07 4.63 -12.57
C GLY A 159 -12.26 5.13 -11.74
N SER A 160 -13.37 4.38 -11.72
CA SER A 160 -14.62 4.83 -11.07
C SER A 160 -14.46 5.19 -9.59
N LEU A 161 -13.47 4.60 -8.89
CA LEU A 161 -13.14 4.98 -7.51
C LEU A 161 -12.89 6.50 -7.36
N ILE A 162 -12.25 7.16 -8.33
CA ILE A 162 -11.98 8.61 -8.25
C ILE A 162 -13.29 9.41 -8.27
N GLU A 163 -14.33 8.93 -8.94
CA GLU A 163 -15.66 9.54 -8.95
C GLU A 163 -16.35 9.41 -7.60
N VAL A 164 -16.31 8.22 -6.99
CA VAL A 164 -16.83 7.97 -5.63
C VAL A 164 -16.13 8.89 -4.62
N LEU A 165 -14.82 9.03 -4.73
CA LEU A 165 -14.03 9.89 -3.85
C LEU A 165 -14.28 11.38 -4.09
N HIS A 166 -14.47 11.82 -5.33
CA HIS A 166 -14.93 13.19 -5.64
C HIS A 166 -16.25 13.48 -4.92
N GLN A 167 -17.26 12.64 -5.14
CA GLN A 167 -18.62 12.88 -4.65
C GLN A 167 -18.76 12.72 -3.14
N GLY A 168 -17.96 11.85 -2.51
CA GLY A 168 -17.94 11.67 -1.06
C GLY A 168 -17.07 12.69 -0.33
N LEU A 169 -15.79 12.82 -0.71
CA LEU A 169 -14.80 13.56 0.10
C LEU A 169 -14.96 15.08 -0.01
N LEU A 170 -15.30 15.63 -1.17
CA LEU A 170 -15.41 17.09 -1.34
C LEU A 170 -16.61 17.70 -0.60
N LYS A 171 -17.58 16.87 -0.18
CA LYS A 171 -18.72 17.28 0.67
C LYS A 171 -18.37 17.32 2.17
N ARG A 172 -17.23 16.75 2.59
CA ARG A 172 -16.84 16.65 4.02
C ARG A 172 -16.06 17.89 4.50
N ILE A 173 -16.26 18.23 5.77
CA ILE A 173 -15.64 19.40 6.44
C ILE A 173 -14.65 19.01 7.55
N ASP A 174 -14.50 17.71 7.80
CA ASP A 174 -13.72 17.09 8.88
C ASP A 174 -12.50 16.30 8.36
N ILE A 175 -12.25 16.37 7.05
CA ILE A 175 -11.01 15.89 6.45
C ILE A 175 -9.88 16.88 6.76
N ARG A 176 -8.81 16.35 7.35
CA ARG A 176 -7.57 17.08 7.65
C ARG A 176 -6.56 16.87 6.53
N TRP A 177 -6.88 17.37 5.34
CA TRP A 177 -6.11 17.19 4.10
C TRP A 177 -4.61 17.48 4.28
N GLY A 178 -4.23 18.52 5.04
CA GLY A 178 -2.82 18.83 5.37
C GLY A 178 -2.03 17.68 6.04
N LEU A 179 -2.72 16.71 6.63
CA LEU A 179 -2.14 15.54 7.33
C LEU A 179 -2.15 14.26 6.48
N TRP A 180 -2.59 14.31 5.23
CA TRP A 180 -2.63 13.16 4.33
C TRP A 180 -1.32 13.00 3.55
N ASP A 181 -0.84 11.77 3.45
CA ASP A 181 0.11 11.33 2.43
C ASP A 181 -0.65 10.39 1.49
N ILE A 182 -0.88 10.82 0.25
CA ILE A 182 -1.67 10.11 -0.76
C ILE A 182 -0.73 9.46 -1.77
N TYR A 183 -0.83 8.15 -1.90
CA TYR A 183 -0.08 7.32 -2.84
C TYR A 183 -1.03 6.68 -3.86
N PHE A 184 -0.48 6.06 -4.91
CA PHE A 184 -1.23 5.35 -5.94
C PHE A 184 -0.87 3.87 -5.91
N VAL A 185 -1.87 2.98 -5.96
CA VAL A 185 -1.64 1.53 -5.93
C VAL A 185 -1.14 1.03 -7.30
N ASP A 186 -1.58 1.68 -8.38
CA ASP A 186 -1.06 1.51 -9.73
C ASP A 186 -1.06 2.85 -10.46
N GLU A 187 -0.30 2.92 -11.55
CA GLU A 187 -0.42 4.00 -12.53
C GLU A 187 -0.17 3.48 -13.95
N ARG A 188 -0.83 4.10 -14.92
CA ARG A 188 -0.72 3.84 -16.35
C ARG A 188 0.35 4.79 -16.87
N LEU A 189 1.33 4.25 -17.59
CA LEU A 189 2.48 5.04 -18.06
C LEU A 189 2.10 5.81 -19.32
N VAL A 190 1.39 6.91 -19.08
CA VAL A 190 0.91 7.92 -20.03
C VAL A 190 1.09 9.29 -19.39
N SER A 191 1.03 10.36 -20.17
CA SER A 191 1.08 11.72 -19.63
C SER A 191 -0.06 11.97 -18.64
N PHE A 192 0.17 12.81 -17.64
CA PHE A 192 -0.83 13.21 -16.66
C PHE A 192 -2.01 13.99 -17.27
N GLU A 193 -1.85 14.57 -18.46
CA GLU A 193 -2.96 15.15 -19.22
C GLU A 193 -3.84 14.10 -19.93
N ASP A 194 -3.39 12.85 -20.05
CA ASP A 194 -4.23 11.76 -20.51
C ASP A 194 -5.36 11.48 -19.49
N LYS A 195 -6.52 11.07 -19.99
CA LYS A 195 -7.68 10.71 -19.18
C LYS A 195 -7.51 9.36 -18.47
N GLN A 196 -6.52 8.56 -18.86
CA GLN A 196 -6.22 7.23 -18.33
C GLN A 196 -5.19 7.22 -17.20
N SER A 197 -4.50 8.35 -16.94
CA SER A 197 -3.66 8.50 -15.74
C SER A 197 -4.53 8.62 -14.50
N ASN A 198 -4.26 7.74 -13.52
CA ASN A 198 -4.90 7.72 -12.21
C ASN A 198 -4.60 9.01 -11.44
N TYR A 199 -3.36 9.48 -11.44
CA TYR A 199 -2.97 10.76 -10.83
C TYR A 199 -3.59 11.95 -11.57
N GLY A 200 -3.57 11.96 -12.91
CA GLY A 200 -4.19 13.01 -13.71
C GLY A 200 -5.69 13.14 -13.42
N GLU A 201 -6.42 12.03 -13.34
CA GLU A 201 -7.84 12.02 -12.97
C GLU A 201 -8.06 12.52 -11.53
N ALA A 202 -7.31 11.98 -10.56
CA ALA A 202 -7.41 12.36 -9.15
C ALA A 202 -7.04 13.84 -8.91
N LYS A 203 -6.07 14.37 -9.66
CA LYS A 203 -5.68 15.79 -9.62
C LYS A 203 -6.83 16.68 -10.07
N ARG A 204 -7.35 16.43 -11.28
CA ARG A 204 -8.44 17.22 -11.89
C ARG A 204 -9.76 17.14 -11.11
N LYS A 205 -10.11 15.94 -10.61
CA LYS A 205 -11.37 15.71 -9.90
C LYS A 205 -11.30 16.01 -8.42
N ILE A 206 -10.15 15.91 -7.75
CA ILE A 206 -10.08 16.02 -6.29
C ILE A 206 -9.06 17.08 -5.88
N PHE A 207 -7.78 16.90 -6.20
CA PHE A 207 -6.72 17.68 -5.54
C PHE A 207 -6.74 19.17 -5.91
N ASP A 208 -7.10 19.52 -7.14
CA ASP A 208 -7.24 20.91 -7.59
C ASP A 208 -8.49 21.60 -7.01
N LEU A 209 -9.43 20.84 -6.41
CA LEU A 209 -10.67 21.33 -5.83
C LEU A 209 -10.64 21.44 -4.29
N ILE A 210 -9.53 21.07 -3.64
CA ILE A 210 -9.37 21.16 -2.19
C ILE A 210 -9.16 22.63 -1.79
N ASP A 211 -9.96 23.11 -0.83
CA ASP A 211 -9.69 24.35 -0.09
C ASP A 211 -8.48 24.14 0.84
N ILE A 212 -7.29 24.33 0.28
CA ILE A 212 -6.01 24.09 0.97
C ILE A 212 -5.72 25.12 2.07
N GLU A 213 -6.33 26.30 2.03
CA GLU A 213 -6.19 27.32 3.08
C GLU A 213 -6.99 26.91 4.32
N LYS A 214 -8.20 26.37 4.13
CA LYS A 214 -9.06 25.91 5.22
C LYS A 214 -8.66 24.55 5.81
N TYR A 215 -8.27 23.59 4.97
CA TYR A 215 -8.05 22.20 5.40
C TYR A 215 -6.58 21.71 5.30
N GLY A 216 -5.69 22.54 4.76
CA GLY A 216 -4.28 22.22 4.51
C GLY A 216 -4.05 21.43 3.22
N LYS A 217 -2.87 21.58 2.63
CA LYS A 217 -2.48 20.89 1.39
C LYS A 217 -2.00 19.45 1.66
N PRO A 218 -2.58 18.41 1.04
CA PRO A 218 -2.09 17.03 1.15
C PRO A 218 -0.73 16.87 0.45
N LYS A 219 0.04 15.87 0.87
CA LYS A 219 1.23 15.43 0.13
C LYS A 219 0.82 14.33 -0.84
N ILE A 220 1.10 14.52 -2.12
CA ILE A 220 0.79 13.56 -3.17
C ILE A 220 2.09 12.89 -3.63
N TYR A 221 2.06 11.57 -3.75
CA TYR A 221 3.16 10.71 -4.13
C TYR A 221 2.75 9.89 -5.36
N HIS A 222 2.92 10.48 -6.53
CA HIS A 222 2.69 9.86 -7.84
C HIS A 222 4.03 9.46 -8.50
N ILE A 223 3.97 8.82 -9.67
CA ILE A 223 5.15 8.46 -10.47
C ILE A 223 5.91 9.68 -10.98
N ASN A 224 7.14 9.50 -11.46
CA ASN A 224 7.80 10.51 -12.28
C ASN A 224 7.31 10.42 -13.74
N GLU A 225 6.60 11.46 -14.21
CA GLU A 225 6.11 11.52 -15.61
C GLU A 225 7.26 11.47 -16.63
N GLY A 226 8.46 11.93 -16.27
CA GLY A 226 9.65 11.86 -17.13
C GLY A 226 10.20 10.46 -17.35
N LEU A 227 9.66 9.42 -16.68
CA LEU A 227 10.07 8.03 -16.79
C LEU A 227 9.00 7.12 -17.44
N ILE A 228 7.89 7.66 -17.97
CA ILE A 228 6.79 6.83 -18.50
C ILE A 228 7.20 5.93 -19.69
N ASP A 229 8.25 6.29 -20.42
CA ASP A 229 8.80 5.51 -21.53
C ASP A 229 9.71 4.34 -21.08
N ASP A 230 10.15 4.32 -19.81
CA ASP A 230 10.86 3.19 -19.18
C ASP A 230 10.08 2.65 -17.96
N PRO A 231 9.26 1.61 -18.15
CA PRO A 231 8.45 1.07 -17.05
C PRO A 231 9.26 0.56 -15.86
N LEU A 232 10.48 0.06 -16.10
CA LEU A 232 11.33 -0.49 -15.04
C LEU A 232 11.89 0.65 -14.19
N GLU A 233 12.53 1.65 -14.82
CA GLU A 233 13.06 2.82 -14.11
C GLU A 233 11.93 3.59 -13.38
N CYS A 234 10.75 3.69 -14.00
CA CYS A 234 9.57 4.29 -13.37
C CYS A 234 9.10 3.52 -12.12
N SER A 235 9.08 2.17 -12.18
CA SER A 235 8.74 1.35 -11.01
C SER A 235 9.77 1.44 -9.90
N ASP A 236 11.06 1.50 -10.24
CA ASP A 236 12.17 1.62 -9.28
C ASP A 236 12.17 2.99 -8.59
N ASP A 237 11.93 4.11 -9.29
CA ASP A 237 11.79 5.41 -8.61
C ASP A 237 10.54 5.45 -7.73
N TYR A 238 9.43 4.85 -8.15
CA TYR A 238 8.23 4.79 -7.33
C TYR A 238 8.42 3.92 -6.08
N GLU A 239 9.10 2.78 -6.20
CA GLU A 239 9.52 1.97 -5.05
C GLU A 239 10.44 2.77 -4.11
N ASN A 240 11.43 3.48 -4.64
CA ASN A 240 12.28 4.36 -3.84
C ASN A 240 11.47 5.49 -3.17
N CYS A 241 10.40 5.99 -3.81
CA CYS A 241 9.47 6.96 -3.23
C CYS A 241 8.70 6.38 -2.04
N LEU A 242 8.25 5.12 -2.13
CA LEU A 242 7.65 4.38 -1.02
C LEU A 242 8.68 4.15 0.10
N ILE A 243 9.90 3.70 -0.21
CA ILE A 243 10.97 3.50 0.76
C ILE A 243 11.23 4.82 1.53
N ARG A 244 11.44 5.95 0.84
CA ARG A 244 11.60 7.28 1.46
C ARG A 244 10.39 7.68 2.34
N GLY A 245 9.18 7.27 1.95
CA GLY A 245 7.93 7.59 2.65
C GLY A 245 7.66 6.77 3.92
N PHE A 246 8.24 5.57 4.03
CA PHE A 246 7.95 4.59 5.09
C PHE A 246 9.16 4.16 5.92
N ALA A 247 10.37 4.12 5.35
CA ALA A 247 11.62 3.76 6.02
C ALA A 247 12.16 4.92 6.90
N SER A 248 11.41 5.29 7.94
CA SER A 248 11.87 6.20 9.00
C SER A 248 12.55 5.48 10.18
N LYS A 249 12.66 4.14 10.13
CA LYS A 249 13.34 3.25 11.08
C LYS A 249 13.89 2.05 10.30
N ASP A 250 15.09 1.58 10.65
CA ASP A 250 15.91 0.63 9.86
C ASP A 250 15.42 -0.84 9.83
N THR A 251 14.10 -1.07 9.91
CA THR A 251 13.50 -2.42 10.07
C THR A 251 12.19 -2.64 9.30
N VAL A 252 11.73 -1.67 8.49
CA VAL A 252 10.45 -1.78 7.76
C VAL A 252 10.60 -2.68 6.53
N ARG A 253 10.10 -3.92 6.60
CA ARG A 253 10.14 -4.90 5.50
C ARG A 253 9.13 -4.60 4.38
N LEU A 254 7.97 -4.03 4.73
CA LEU A 254 6.89 -3.65 3.82
C LEU A 254 6.23 -2.36 4.33
N PRO A 255 5.73 -1.46 3.46
CA PRO A 255 5.11 -0.20 3.88
C PRO A 255 3.71 -0.47 4.46
N THR A 256 3.50 -0.06 5.72
CA THR A 256 2.22 -0.22 6.41
C THR A 256 1.32 1.00 6.19
N PHE A 257 0.48 0.97 5.15
CA PHE A 257 -0.56 1.98 4.93
C PHE A 257 -1.63 1.96 6.04
N ASN A 258 -2.30 3.08 6.28
CA ASN A 258 -3.48 3.12 7.16
C ASN A 258 -4.74 2.62 6.43
N LEU A 259 -4.84 2.91 5.13
CA LEU A 259 -5.93 2.50 4.27
C LEU A 259 -5.42 2.33 2.83
N ILE A 260 -5.87 1.29 2.14
CA ILE A 260 -5.73 1.15 0.69
C ILE A 260 -7.13 1.02 0.09
N LEU A 261 -7.41 1.80 -0.96
CA LEU A 261 -8.67 1.81 -1.70
C LEU A 261 -8.50 1.19 -3.09
N LEU A 262 -9.27 0.14 -3.36
CA LEU A 262 -9.17 -0.67 -4.56
C LEU A 262 -10.49 -0.66 -5.35
N GLY A 263 -10.42 -0.33 -6.64
CA GLY A 263 -11.43 -0.81 -7.59
C GLY A 263 -11.28 -2.31 -7.86
N CYS A 264 -12.31 -2.90 -8.45
CA CYS A 264 -12.22 -4.22 -9.09
C CYS A 264 -12.80 -4.15 -10.50
N ALA A 265 -12.05 -4.63 -11.49
CA ALA A 265 -12.45 -4.63 -12.88
C ALA A 265 -13.33 -5.86 -13.24
N PRO A 266 -14.10 -5.83 -14.36
CA PRO A 266 -15.02 -6.93 -14.72
C PRO A 266 -14.35 -8.28 -15.02
N ASP A 267 -13.05 -8.29 -15.30
CA ASP A 267 -12.21 -9.48 -15.45
C ASP A 267 -11.63 -9.99 -14.12
N GLY A 268 -11.76 -9.22 -13.04
CA GLY A 268 -11.25 -9.52 -11.70
C GLY A 268 -9.90 -8.88 -11.37
N HIS A 269 -9.32 -8.08 -12.26
CA HIS A 269 -8.07 -7.37 -11.94
C HIS A 269 -8.31 -6.29 -10.86
N ILE A 270 -7.27 -6.04 -10.08
CA ILE A 270 -7.19 -4.98 -9.07
C ILE A 270 -5.90 -4.20 -9.35
N ALA A 271 -5.89 -2.89 -9.12
CA ALA A 271 -4.75 -2.06 -9.47
C ALA A 271 -4.31 -2.35 -10.93
N SER A 272 -3.07 -2.82 -11.16
CA SER A 272 -2.65 -3.41 -12.44
C SER A 272 -2.14 -4.86 -12.33
N LEU A 273 -2.72 -5.61 -11.38
CA LEU A 273 -2.50 -7.05 -11.16
C LEU A 273 -3.60 -7.86 -11.85
N PHE A 274 -3.27 -8.54 -12.96
CA PHE A 274 -4.23 -9.25 -13.81
C PHE A 274 -4.29 -10.76 -13.51
N PRO A 275 -5.47 -11.43 -13.60
CA PRO A 275 -5.61 -12.86 -13.33
C PRO A 275 -4.67 -13.77 -14.13
N ASN A 276 -4.37 -13.38 -15.37
CA ASN A 276 -3.57 -14.18 -16.31
C ASN A 276 -2.04 -13.95 -16.15
N PHE A 277 -1.61 -12.95 -15.40
CA PHE A 277 -0.19 -12.60 -15.21
C PHE A 277 0.30 -13.18 -13.88
N GLN A 278 0.41 -14.50 -13.84
CA GLN A 278 0.63 -15.28 -12.63
C GLN A 278 1.97 -14.98 -11.94
N GLU A 279 2.96 -14.54 -12.70
CA GLU A 279 4.23 -13.99 -12.23
C GLU A 279 4.03 -12.78 -11.32
N ASN A 280 3.25 -11.77 -11.77
CA ASN A 280 2.96 -10.56 -11.00
C ASN A 280 2.14 -10.86 -9.73
N LEU A 281 1.29 -11.88 -9.75
CA LEU A 281 0.52 -12.33 -8.58
C LEU A 281 1.36 -13.11 -7.55
N ARG A 282 2.55 -13.58 -7.93
CA ARG A 282 3.47 -14.37 -7.07
C ARG A 282 4.66 -13.55 -6.57
N GLU A 283 4.84 -12.34 -7.09
CA GLU A 283 5.86 -11.39 -6.67
C GLU A 283 5.82 -11.15 -5.15
N ASN A 284 6.98 -11.21 -4.51
CA ASN A 284 7.10 -11.14 -3.05
C ASN A 284 8.39 -10.50 -2.49
N GLN A 285 9.23 -9.97 -3.37
CA GLN A 285 10.47 -9.28 -3.04
C GLN A 285 10.29 -7.76 -3.21
N SER A 286 9.84 -7.32 -4.38
CA SER A 286 9.62 -5.90 -4.68
C SER A 286 8.35 -5.36 -4.05
N TRP A 287 8.36 -4.06 -3.76
CA TRP A 287 7.20 -3.29 -3.31
C TRP A 287 6.35 -2.79 -4.50
N CYS A 288 7.02 -2.39 -5.59
CA CYS A 288 6.42 -1.99 -6.86
C CYS A 288 7.06 -2.76 -8.02
N ILE A 289 6.29 -3.06 -9.06
CA ILE A 289 6.79 -3.72 -10.28
C ILE A 289 6.24 -3.07 -11.55
N PRO A 290 6.97 -3.17 -12.68
CA PRO A 290 6.43 -2.81 -13.98
C PRO A 290 5.45 -3.89 -14.46
N VAL A 291 4.46 -3.47 -15.23
CA VAL A 291 3.51 -4.35 -15.92
C VAL A 291 3.46 -3.93 -17.38
N ALA A 292 4.00 -4.77 -18.25
CA ALA A 292 3.96 -4.57 -19.70
C ALA A 292 2.83 -5.41 -20.33
N LYS A 293 2.38 -5.01 -21.53
CA LYS A 293 1.34 -5.71 -22.32
C LYS A 293 0.02 -5.94 -21.58
N ALA A 294 -0.35 -5.01 -20.69
CA ALA A 294 -1.61 -5.09 -19.94
C ALA A 294 -2.81 -5.38 -20.89
N PRO A 295 -3.69 -6.35 -20.57
CA PRO A 295 -4.70 -6.86 -21.51
C PRO A 295 -5.86 -5.87 -21.81
N SER A 296 -5.81 -4.65 -21.26
CA SER A 296 -6.77 -3.57 -21.50
C SER A 296 -6.14 -2.21 -21.20
N GLY A 297 -6.64 -1.14 -21.83
CA GLY A 297 -6.11 0.21 -21.63
C GLY A 297 -4.65 0.36 -22.10
N PRO A 298 -3.88 1.30 -21.50
CA PRO A 298 -2.46 1.44 -21.81
C PRO A 298 -1.69 0.19 -21.39
N GLU A 299 -0.83 -0.32 -22.29
CA GLU A 299 -0.10 -1.58 -22.13
C GLU A 299 0.96 -1.53 -21.01
N ASN A 300 1.59 -0.37 -20.85
CA ASN A 300 2.66 -0.13 -19.87
C ASN A 300 2.10 0.54 -18.62
N ARG A 301 2.37 -0.06 -17.46
CA ARG A 301 1.88 0.37 -16.15
C ARG A 301 2.92 0.05 -15.07
N ILE A 302 2.73 0.57 -13.87
CA ILE A 302 3.36 0.06 -12.65
C ILE A 302 2.30 -0.33 -11.64
N THR A 303 2.60 -1.25 -10.72
CA THR A 303 1.68 -1.65 -9.64
C THR A 303 2.43 -1.98 -8.35
N MET A 304 1.82 -1.65 -7.22
CA MET A 304 2.16 -2.26 -5.94
C MET A 304 1.89 -3.76 -5.99
N THR A 305 2.73 -4.53 -5.29
CA THR A 305 2.66 -6.00 -5.24
C THR A 305 1.61 -6.47 -4.21
N ILE A 306 1.13 -7.71 -4.34
CA ILE A 306 0.14 -8.28 -3.40
C ILE A 306 0.62 -8.20 -1.93
N PRO A 307 1.89 -8.47 -1.58
CA PRO A 307 2.35 -8.33 -0.21
C PRO A 307 2.28 -6.90 0.33
N VAL A 308 2.57 -5.88 -0.49
CA VAL A 308 2.40 -4.46 -0.10
C VAL A 308 0.94 -4.15 0.18
N ILE A 309 0.05 -4.51 -0.75
CA ILE A 309 -1.40 -4.29 -0.60
C ILE A 309 -1.91 -4.97 0.68
N CYS A 310 -1.54 -6.24 0.87
CA CYS A 310 -1.91 -7.06 2.02
C CYS A 310 -1.21 -6.65 3.34
N HIS A 311 -0.28 -5.69 3.34
CA HIS A 311 0.35 -5.16 4.54
C HIS A 311 -0.33 -3.90 5.12
N SER A 312 -1.34 -3.35 4.44
CA SER A 312 -2.14 -2.21 4.94
C SER A 312 -2.94 -2.55 6.21
N GLN A 313 -3.15 -1.57 7.09
CA GLN A 313 -3.99 -1.72 8.28
C GLN A 313 -5.46 -2.00 7.93
N GLN A 314 -5.97 -1.40 6.84
CA GLN A 314 -7.29 -1.64 6.26
C GLN A 314 -7.19 -1.67 4.74
N ILE A 315 -7.99 -2.51 4.09
CA ILE A 315 -8.14 -2.56 2.64
C ILE A 315 -9.63 -2.50 2.34
N SER A 316 -10.04 -1.54 1.51
CA SER A 316 -11.45 -1.39 1.16
C SER A 316 -11.62 -1.37 -0.35
N PHE A 317 -12.34 -2.38 -0.84
CA PHE A 317 -12.81 -2.45 -2.21
C PHE A 317 -14.03 -1.55 -2.38
N VAL A 318 -14.07 -0.78 -3.47
CA VAL A 318 -15.20 0.06 -3.87
C VAL A 318 -15.61 -0.35 -5.27
N VAL A 319 -16.80 -0.95 -5.42
CA VAL A 319 -17.19 -1.64 -6.66
C VAL A 319 -18.69 -1.49 -6.92
N GLU A 320 -19.02 -0.81 -8.01
CA GLU A 320 -20.40 -0.38 -8.34
C GLU A 320 -20.81 -0.82 -9.75
N GLY A 321 -22.12 -0.96 -9.94
CA GLY A 321 -22.80 -1.23 -11.19
C GLY A 321 -22.98 -2.72 -11.48
N ALA A 322 -24.13 -3.08 -12.07
CA ALA A 322 -24.52 -4.45 -12.38
C ALA A 322 -23.49 -5.24 -13.23
N VAL A 323 -22.67 -4.54 -14.02
CA VAL A 323 -21.55 -5.14 -14.79
C VAL A 323 -20.52 -5.86 -13.90
N LYS A 324 -20.48 -5.56 -12.60
CA LYS A 324 -19.57 -6.16 -11.62
C LYS A 324 -20.12 -7.44 -10.97
N ALA A 325 -21.42 -7.68 -11.05
CA ALA A 325 -22.04 -8.82 -10.37
C ALA A 325 -21.45 -10.19 -10.77
N PRO A 326 -21.18 -10.51 -12.07
CA PRO A 326 -20.58 -11.79 -12.44
C PRO A 326 -19.17 -12.02 -11.88
N VAL A 327 -18.39 -10.94 -11.75
CA VAL A 327 -17.02 -11.03 -11.21
C VAL A 327 -17.03 -11.10 -9.68
N ILE A 328 -17.87 -10.30 -9.00
CA ILE A 328 -18.03 -10.40 -7.54
C ILE A 328 -18.55 -11.79 -7.15
N LYS A 329 -19.52 -12.34 -7.90
CA LYS A 329 -19.96 -13.73 -7.75
C LYS A 329 -18.80 -14.71 -7.80
N THR A 330 -17.91 -14.56 -8.78
CA THR A 330 -16.72 -15.40 -8.89
C THR A 330 -15.75 -15.19 -7.71
N ILE A 331 -15.52 -13.95 -7.29
CA ILE A 331 -14.58 -13.60 -6.21
C ILE A 331 -15.01 -14.20 -4.86
N ILE A 332 -16.32 -14.20 -4.58
CA ILE A 332 -16.91 -14.66 -3.31
C ILE A 332 -17.22 -16.16 -3.33
N GLU A 333 -17.93 -16.65 -4.36
CA GLU A 333 -18.42 -18.04 -4.39
C GLU A 333 -17.39 -19.03 -4.95
N ARG A 334 -16.37 -18.54 -5.66
CA ARG A 334 -15.34 -19.35 -6.33
C ARG A 334 -13.91 -18.82 -6.11
N PRO A 335 -13.47 -18.60 -4.85
CA PRO A 335 -12.16 -18.04 -4.54
C PRO A 335 -11.01 -18.91 -5.04
N GLU A 336 -11.23 -20.22 -5.25
CA GLU A 336 -10.25 -21.16 -5.80
C GLU A 336 -9.80 -20.83 -7.23
N LYS A 337 -10.52 -19.96 -7.95
CA LYS A 337 -10.05 -19.42 -9.23
C LYS A 337 -8.85 -18.48 -9.10
N GLY A 338 -8.48 -18.06 -7.88
CA GLY A 338 -7.27 -17.26 -7.64
C GLY A 338 -7.31 -15.88 -8.29
N LEU A 339 -8.49 -15.23 -8.37
CA LEU A 339 -8.58 -13.85 -8.84
C LEU A 339 -7.79 -12.92 -7.88
N PRO A 340 -7.14 -11.86 -8.38
CA PRO A 340 -6.33 -10.94 -7.56
C PRO A 340 -7.03 -10.44 -6.29
N SER A 341 -8.32 -10.09 -6.38
CA SER A 341 -9.16 -9.68 -5.24
C SER A 341 -9.47 -10.83 -4.27
N SER A 342 -9.64 -12.07 -4.75
CA SER A 342 -9.76 -13.26 -3.89
C SER A 342 -8.47 -13.52 -3.10
N ILE A 343 -7.30 -13.37 -3.74
CA ILE A 343 -5.99 -13.48 -3.08
C ILE A 343 -5.85 -12.42 -1.98
N VAL A 344 -6.28 -11.18 -2.21
CA VAL A 344 -6.27 -10.12 -1.19
C VAL A 344 -7.28 -10.41 -0.05
N ASN A 345 -8.49 -10.89 -0.37
CA ASN A 345 -9.48 -11.30 0.64
C ASN A 345 -8.91 -12.36 1.61
N GLU A 346 -8.16 -13.33 1.10
CA GLU A 346 -7.52 -14.39 1.91
C GLU A 346 -6.29 -13.87 2.69
N ASN A 347 -5.32 -13.27 1.99
CA ASN A 347 -4.05 -12.82 2.59
C ASN A 347 -4.22 -11.65 3.58
N ALA A 348 -5.30 -10.87 3.47
CA ALA A 348 -5.64 -9.80 4.39
C ALA A 348 -6.91 -10.06 5.22
N ALA A 349 -7.30 -11.34 5.39
CA ALA A 349 -8.47 -11.77 6.15
C ALA A 349 -8.67 -10.98 7.47
N GLY A 350 -9.88 -10.43 7.64
CA GLY A 350 -10.25 -9.58 8.79
C GLY A 350 -9.95 -8.08 8.65
N ARG A 351 -9.09 -7.68 7.70
CA ARG A 351 -8.77 -6.28 7.35
C ARG A 351 -9.41 -5.81 6.03
N VAL A 352 -10.18 -6.66 5.36
CA VAL A 352 -10.84 -6.34 4.09
C VAL A 352 -12.32 -5.97 4.28
N SER A 353 -12.70 -4.83 3.71
CA SER A 353 -14.08 -4.40 3.49
C SER A 353 -14.40 -4.26 2.00
N TRP A 354 -15.67 -4.40 1.65
CA TRP A 354 -16.23 -4.12 0.33
C TRP A 354 -17.38 -3.15 0.51
N PHE A 355 -17.35 -2.05 -0.24
CA PHE A 355 -18.41 -1.06 -0.37
C PHE A 355 -18.94 -1.18 -1.79
N VAL A 356 -20.20 -1.58 -1.92
CA VAL A 356 -20.81 -1.92 -3.21
C VAL A 356 -22.23 -1.38 -3.29
N ASP A 357 -22.73 -1.11 -4.48
CA ASP A 357 -24.17 -0.96 -4.69
C ASP A 357 -24.89 -2.32 -4.70
N GLU A 358 -26.22 -2.32 -4.62
CA GLU A 358 -26.98 -3.57 -4.67
C GLU A 358 -26.95 -4.22 -6.06
N ASP A 359 -26.84 -3.41 -7.12
CA ASP A 359 -26.68 -3.85 -8.51
C ASP A 359 -25.46 -4.76 -8.69
N ALA A 360 -24.30 -4.38 -8.13
CA ALA A 360 -23.08 -5.17 -8.13
C ALA A 360 -23.18 -6.50 -7.33
N LEU A 361 -24.28 -6.72 -6.61
CA LEU A 361 -24.58 -7.96 -5.89
C LEU A 361 -25.73 -8.79 -6.51
N THR A 362 -26.18 -8.45 -7.72
CA THR A 362 -27.19 -9.23 -8.46
C THR A 362 -26.76 -10.70 -8.60
N ASP A 363 -27.62 -11.63 -8.16
CA ASP A 363 -27.35 -13.07 -8.11
C ASP A 363 -26.09 -13.49 -7.30
N VAL A 364 -25.58 -12.67 -6.37
CA VAL A 364 -24.41 -13.00 -5.53
C VAL A 364 -24.84 -13.50 -4.15
N MET A 365 -24.39 -14.68 -3.74
CA MET A 365 -24.65 -15.23 -2.39
C MET A 365 -23.72 -14.63 -1.32
N VAL A 366 -24.12 -13.50 -0.72
CA VAL A 366 -23.34 -12.78 0.32
C VAL A 366 -24.12 -12.44 1.58
N THR A 367 -23.46 -12.53 2.74
CA THR A 367 -23.95 -11.95 4.00
C THR A 367 -23.65 -10.45 4.02
N LYS A 368 -24.60 -9.63 3.56
CA LYS A 368 -24.57 -8.16 3.70
C LYS A 368 -24.49 -7.76 5.18
N LYS A 369 -23.64 -6.79 5.50
CA LYS A 369 -23.61 -6.10 6.80
C LYS A 369 -24.19 -4.71 6.66
N LYS A 370 -24.94 -4.26 7.67
CA LYS A 370 -25.35 -2.87 7.77
C LYS A 370 -24.12 -2.01 8.07
N TYR A 371 -23.88 -0.97 7.27
CA TYR A 371 -22.87 0.04 7.59
C TYR A 371 -23.35 0.92 8.75
N VAL A 372 -22.42 1.34 9.60
CA VAL A 372 -22.68 2.25 10.73
C VAL A 372 -21.72 3.41 10.56
N PHE A 373 -22.28 4.61 10.39
CA PHE A 373 -21.52 5.85 10.25
C PHE A 373 -20.83 6.24 11.56
N HIS A 374 -19.63 6.79 11.46
CA HIS A 374 -18.77 7.12 12.58
C HIS A 374 -18.92 8.61 12.92
N THR A 375 -19.75 8.90 13.93
CA THR A 375 -19.98 10.24 14.49
C THR A 375 -18.74 10.84 15.17
#